data_AF-A0A3D5YK42-F1
#
_entry.id   AF-A0A3D5YK42-F1
#
_cell.length_a   1.000
_cell.length_b   1.000
_cell.length_c   1.000
_cell.angle_alpha   90.00
_cell.angle_beta   90.00
_cell.angle_gamma   90.00
#
_symmetry.space_group_name_H-M   'P 1'
#
loop_
_entity.id
_entity.type
_entity.pdbx_description
1 polymer ?
#
loop_
_entity_poly.entity_id
_entity_poly.type
_entity_poly.pdbx_seq_one_letter_code
_entity_poly.pdbx_strand_id
1 'polypeptide(L)'
;EGNSREYNVLSATDDGLNAEIANENYGADKNKLFPTDIGCVVTDFLMEHYGLIMDYQFTAKAEASFDTVAKGEKKWQDSIGEFYGEFHPLIENAPENARASRLLGEEPGTKEPVYVKLARYGFVFQFGDGDEETKPRFKKLPHGIGYYAATLEMALRKEVLPRTVGEFKDLEVKANVGRYGPYVMWNQKFYSLTDDTPEEVSIENAIKVIEEKEASDANNTIAEFSEEPLIQVLKGRYGPYIKSGGKNYKIPKDKEAEELDRAACEELIAAGPTKKRAKRK
;
A
#
# COMPACT_ATOMS: atom_id res chain seq x y z
N GLU A 1 -20.46 9.73 7.44
CA GLU A 1 -19.09 10.17 7.15
C GLU A 1 -18.60 9.25 6.05
N GLY A 2 -18.49 9.77 4.82
CA GLY A 2 -17.99 9.02 3.67
C GLY A 2 -16.71 9.70 3.19
N ASN A 3 -15.83 8.93 2.56
CA ASN A 3 -14.62 9.49 1.97
C ASN A 3 -14.94 9.94 0.54
N SER A 4 -14.78 11.24 0.28
CA SER A 4 -14.93 11.80 -1.07
C SER A 4 -13.72 11.41 -1.90
N ARG A 5 -13.95 10.91 -3.11
CA ARG A 5 -12.90 10.70 -4.11
C ARG A 5 -13.29 11.33 -5.43
N GLU A 6 -12.29 11.90 -6.09
CA GLU A 6 -12.40 12.41 -7.45
C GLU A 6 -12.10 11.29 -8.45
N TYR A 7 -12.91 11.19 -9.50
CA TYR A 7 -12.66 10.30 -10.63
C TYR A 7 -12.93 11.00 -11.95
N ASN A 8 -12.16 10.65 -12.98
CA ASN A 8 -12.30 11.23 -14.30
C ASN A 8 -13.34 10.45 -15.10
N VAL A 9 -14.38 11.13 -15.56
CA VAL A 9 -15.35 10.62 -16.52
C VAL A 9 -14.91 11.08 -17.91
N LEU A 10 -14.50 10.13 -18.74
CA LEU A 10 -14.21 10.37 -20.15
C LEU A 10 -15.43 9.96 -20.97
N SER A 11 -16.04 10.91 -21.68
CA SER A 11 -17.14 10.66 -22.60
C SER A 11 -16.73 11.03 -24.02
N ALA A 12 -16.97 10.12 -24.97
CA ALA A 12 -16.75 10.39 -26.39
C ALA A 12 -18.04 10.96 -26.98
N THR A 13 -17.96 12.16 -27.54
CA THR A 13 -19.04 12.83 -28.27
C THR A 13 -18.62 13.01 -29.73
N ASP A 14 -19.57 13.30 -30.62
CA ASP A 14 -19.29 13.54 -32.04
C ASP A 14 -18.30 14.72 -32.25
N ASP A 15 -18.19 15.62 -31.27
CA ASP A 15 -17.27 16.77 -31.25
C ASP A 15 -15.92 16.49 -30.55
N GLY A 16 -15.70 15.28 -30.02
CA GLY A 16 -14.43 14.85 -29.41
C GLY A 16 -14.54 14.17 -28.03
N LEU A 17 -13.38 14.01 -27.38
CA LEU A 17 -13.25 13.46 -26.03
C LEU A 17 -13.50 14.55 -24.99
N ASN A 18 -14.57 14.41 -24.22
CA ASN A 18 -14.87 15.23 -23.07
C ASN A 18 -14.36 14.54 -21.79
N ALA A 19 -13.62 15.27 -20.96
CA ALA A 19 -13.10 14.80 -19.68
C ALA A 19 -13.67 15.66 -18.56
N GLU A 20 -14.48 15.07 -17.69
CA GLU A 20 -15.08 15.73 -16.53
C GLU A 20 -14.55 15.09 -15.24
N ILE A 21 -14.23 15.93 -14.24
CA ILE A 21 -13.88 15.46 -12.90
C ILE A 21 -15.17 15.33 -12.11
N ALA A 22 -15.57 14.11 -11.83
CA ALA A 22 -16.74 13.80 -11.01
C ALA A 22 -16.33 13.42 -9.58
N ASN A 23 -17.21 13.69 -8.62
CA ASN A 23 -17.01 13.35 -7.22
C ASN A 23 -17.93 12.18 -6.84
N GLU A 24 -17.36 11.14 -6.23
CA GLU A 24 -18.13 10.06 -5.60
C GLU A 24 -17.80 9.99 -4.11
N ASN A 25 -18.83 9.96 -3.27
CA ASN A 25 -18.68 9.63 -1.86
C ASN A 25 -18.76 8.11 -1.71
N TYR A 26 -17.65 7.49 -1.31
CA TYR A 26 -17.61 6.05 -1.05
C TYR A 26 -17.63 5.80 0.48
N GLY A 27 -18.26 4.70 0.89
CA GLY A 27 -18.28 4.25 2.30
C GLY A 27 -19.51 4.66 3.11
N ALA A 28 -20.24 5.72 2.73
CA ALA A 28 -21.60 6.02 3.19
C ALA A 28 -22.16 7.28 2.50
N ASP A 29 -23.10 7.14 1.58
CA ASP A 29 -24.04 8.23 1.22
C ASP A 29 -25.16 8.21 2.27
N LYS A 30 -25.45 9.37 2.90
CA LYS A 30 -26.41 9.42 4.02
C LYS A 30 -27.76 8.80 3.57
N ASN A 31 -28.19 7.76 4.29
CA ASN A 31 -29.44 7.01 4.08
C ASN A 31 -29.53 6.13 2.82
N LYS A 32 -28.41 5.77 2.17
CA LYS A 32 -28.42 4.77 1.08
C LYS A 32 -27.47 3.62 1.37
N LEU A 33 -27.89 2.40 1.02
CA LEU A 33 -27.06 1.20 1.09
C LEU A 33 -26.48 0.95 -0.30
N PHE A 34 -25.15 0.88 -0.36
CA PHE A 34 -24.42 0.44 -1.55
C PHE A 34 -23.77 -0.91 -1.26
N PRO A 35 -23.93 -1.90 -2.14
CA PRO A 35 -23.22 -3.16 -1.98
C PRO A 35 -21.72 -2.92 -2.18
N THR A 36 -20.91 -3.59 -1.37
CA THR A 36 -19.46 -3.60 -1.59
C THR A 36 -19.12 -4.54 -2.74
N ASP A 37 -18.01 -4.29 -3.44
CA ASP A 37 -17.54 -5.21 -4.50
C ASP A 37 -17.39 -6.64 -3.99
N ILE A 38 -16.92 -6.83 -2.75
CA ILE A 38 -16.84 -8.16 -2.13
C ILE A 38 -18.24 -8.76 -1.96
N GLY A 39 -19.21 -7.97 -1.50
CA GLY A 39 -20.60 -8.40 -1.37
C GLY A 39 -21.21 -8.83 -2.71
N CYS A 40 -21.00 -8.05 -3.76
CA CYS A 40 -21.44 -8.39 -5.11
C CYS A 40 -20.79 -9.69 -5.59
N VAL A 41 -19.47 -9.81 -5.47
CA VAL A 41 -18.71 -10.99 -5.90
C VAL A 41 -19.14 -12.26 -5.17
N VAL A 42 -19.35 -12.19 -3.86
CA VAL A 42 -19.84 -13.33 -3.07
C VAL A 42 -21.28 -13.68 -3.47
N THR A 43 -22.12 -12.67 -3.72
CA THR A 43 -23.51 -12.88 -4.14
C THR A 43 -23.57 -13.55 -5.52
N ASP A 44 -22.76 -13.11 -6.48
CA ASP A 44 -22.65 -13.72 -7.80
C ASP A 44 -22.24 -15.19 -7.69
N PHE A 45 -21.23 -15.48 -6.87
CA PHE A 45 -20.78 -16.85 -6.61
C PHE A 45 -21.88 -17.72 -5.99
N LEU A 46 -22.62 -17.20 -5.00
CA LEU A 46 -23.74 -17.92 -4.37
C LEU A 46 -24.90 -18.13 -5.35
N MET A 47 -25.21 -17.15 -6.21
CA MET A 47 -26.24 -17.31 -7.24
C MET A 47 -25.86 -18.37 -8.28
N GLU A 48 -24.58 -18.44 -8.65
CA GLU A 48 -24.09 -19.40 -9.65
C GLU A 48 -24.09 -20.86 -9.13
N HIS A 49 -23.66 -21.09 -7.89
CA HIS A 49 -23.48 -22.45 -7.35
C HIS A 49 -24.56 -22.90 -6.36
N TYR A 50 -25.26 -21.96 -5.72
CA TYR A 50 -26.20 -22.21 -4.62
C TYR A 50 -27.58 -21.60 -4.87
N GLY A 51 -28.03 -21.62 -6.13
CA GLY A 51 -29.32 -21.05 -6.55
C GLY A 51 -30.53 -21.52 -5.73
N LEU A 52 -30.50 -22.74 -5.18
CA LEU A 52 -31.55 -23.28 -4.31
C LEU A 52 -31.83 -22.39 -3.09
N ILE A 53 -30.77 -21.92 -2.40
CA ILE A 53 -30.90 -21.10 -1.19
C ILE A 53 -30.95 -19.61 -1.50
N MET A 54 -30.55 -19.21 -2.71
CA MET A 54 -30.60 -17.82 -3.19
C MET A 54 -31.95 -17.47 -3.85
N ASP A 55 -32.86 -18.44 -4.01
CA ASP A 55 -34.23 -18.21 -4.49
C ASP A 55 -35.02 -17.34 -3.48
N TYR A 56 -35.62 -16.25 -3.95
CA TYR A 56 -36.50 -15.40 -3.12
C TYR A 56 -37.66 -16.18 -2.48
N GLN A 57 -38.12 -17.26 -3.10
CA GLN A 57 -39.18 -18.10 -2.54
C GLN A 57 -38.67 -19.13 -1.53
N PHE A 58 -37.35 -19.33 -1.40
CA PHE A 58 -36.77 -20.33 -0.50
C PHE A 58 -37.27 -20.15 0.93
N THR A 59 -37.18 -18.93 1.47
CA THR A 59 -37.62 -18.64 2.84
C THR A 59 -39.11 -18.91 3.02
N ALA A 60 -39.95 -18.56 2.04
CA ALA A 60 -41.38 -18.84 2.11
C ALA A 60 -41.69 -20.35 2.13
N LYS A 61 -40.97 -21.13 1.32
CA LYS A 61 -41.08 -22.60 1.30
C LYS A 61 -40.59 -23.22 2.62
N ALA A 62 -39.50 -22.70 3.18
CA ALA A 62 -38.96 -23.14 4.46
C ALA A 62 -39.92 -22.90 5.62
N GLU A 63 -40.49 -21.70 5.74
CA GLU A 63 -41.49 -21.38 6.79
C GLU A 63 -42.74 -22.26 6.68
N ALA A 64 -43.24 -22.49 5.47
CA ALA A 64 -44.37 -23.40 5.27
C ALA A 64 -44.07 -24.84 5.71
N SER A 65 -42.82 -25.31 5.49
CA SER A 65 -42.36 -26.61 5.98
C SER A 65 -42.30 -26.65 7.51
N PHE A 66 -41.79 -25.59 8.14
CA PHE A 66 -41.75 -25.47 9.61
C PHE A 66 -43.15 -25.47 10.23
N ASP A 67 -44.12 -24.78 9.62
CA ASP A 67 -45.51 -24.79 10.07
C ASP A 67 -46.13 -26.20 10.01
N THR A 68 -45.84 -26.95 8.94
CA THR A 68 -46.32 -28.33 8.76
C THR A 68 -45.76 -29.26 9.84
N VAL A 69 -44.47 -29.08 10.19
CA VAL A 69 -43.84 -29.80 11.30
C VAL A 69 -44.44 -29.40 12.65
N ALA A 70 -44.68 -28.11 12.88
CA ALA A 70 -45.26 -27.61 14.13
C ALA A 70 -46.70 -28.13 14.35
N LYS A 71 -47.48 -28.31 13.28
CA LYS A 71 -48.81 -28.93 13.32
C LYS A 71 -48.77 -30.45 13.54
N GLY A 72 -47.59 -31.07 13.50
CA GLY A 72 -47.40 -32.51 13.63
C GLY A 72 -47.77 -33.30 12.36
N GLU A 73 -47.96 -32.62 11.23
CA GLU A 73 -48.34 -33.23 9.95
C GLU A 73 -47.14 -33.87 9.24
N LYS A 74 -45.92 -33.44 9.56
CA LYS A 74 -44.66 -33.98 9.04
C LYS A 74 -43.62 -34.09 10.15
N LYS A 75 -42.77 -35.12 10.12
CA LYS A 75 -41.64 -35.22 11.05
C LYS A 75 -40.53 -34.26 10.63
N TRP A 76 -39.90 -33.61 11.62
CA TRP A 76 -38.82 -32.66 11.33
C TRP A 76 -37.62 -33.32 10.66
N GLN A 77 -37.31 -34.59 10.98
CA GLN A 77 -36.21 -35.34 10.37
C GLN A 77 -36.40 -35.51 8.87
N ASP A 78 -37.64 -35.79 8.44
CA ASP A 78 -37.97 -35.94 7.02
C ASP A 78 -37.79 -34.61 6.28
N SER A 79 -38.17 -33.50 6.93
CA SER A 79 -38.01 -32.14 6.37
C SER A 79 -36.55 -31.74 6.20
N ILE A 80 -35.69 -32.03 7.19
CA ILE A 80 -34.25 -31.78 7.10
C ILE A 80 -33.60 -32.73 6.09
N GLY A 81 -34.02 -34.00 6.05
CA GLY A 81 -33.50 -35.00 5.12
C GLY A 81 -33.75 -34.63 3.66
N GLU A 82 -34.96 -34.18 3.33
CA GLU A 82 -35.30 -33.68 1.99
C GLU A 82 -34.44 -32.47 1.59
N PHE A 83 -34.36 -31.45 2.46
CA PHE A 83 -33.53 -30.27 2.18
C PHE A 83 -32.06 -30.64 2.00
N TYR A 84 -31.50 -31.44 2.92
CA TYR A 84 -30.09 -31.80 2.86
C TYR A 84 -29.78 -32.69 1.66
N GLY A 85 -30.72 -33.54 1.24
CA GLY A 85 -30.58 -34.36 0.03
C GLY A 85 -30.42 -33.54 -1.25
N GLU A 86 -31.09 -32.39 -1.34
CA GLU A 86 -30.93 -31.46 -2.48
C GLU A 86 -29.75 -30.50 -2.30
N PHE A 87 -29.46 -30.08 -1.07
CA PHE A 87 -28.42 -29.10 -0.77
C PHE A 87 -27.00 -29.70 -0.77
N HIS A 88 -26.82 -30.91 -0.25
CA HIS A 88 -25.50 -31.53 -0.12
C HIS A 88 -24.78 -31.72 -1.48
N PRO A 89 -25.46 -32.15 -2.56
CA PRO A 89 -24.85 -32.17 -3.89
C PRO A 89 -24.35 -30.80 -4.37
N LEU A 90 -24.99 -29.69 -3.95
CA LEU A 90 -24.52 -28.35 -4.31
C LEU A 90 -23.19 -28.02 -3.64
N ILE A 91 -22.97 -28.51 -2.41
CA ILE A 91 -21.69 -28.37 -1.71
C ILE A 91 -20.61 -29.22 -2.39
N GLU A 92 -20.93 -30.49 -2.73
CA GLU A 92 -19.96 -31.40 -3.36
C GLU A 92 -19.56 -30.95 -4.77
N ASN A 93 -20.50 -30.38 -5.53
CA ASN A 93 -20.25 -29.86 -6.87
C ASN A 93 -19.71 -28.43 -6.87
N ALA A 94 -19.67 -27.75 -5.72
CA ALA A 94 -19.12 -26.41 -5.64
C ALA A 94 -17.59 -26.46 -5.84
N PRO A 95 -17.04 -25.59 -6.69
CA PRO A 95 -15.60 -25.56 -6.92
C PRO A 95 -14.81 -25.19 -5.65
N GLU A 96 -13.98 -26.13 -5.15
CA GLU A 96 -13.18 -25.98 -3.91
C GLU A 96 -12.25 -24.75 -3.90
N ASN A 97 -11.85 -24.26 -5.08
CA ASN A 97 -10.94 -23.13 -5.24
C ASN A 97 -11.49 -22.02 -6.15
N ALA A 98 -12.80 -21.94 -6.34
CA ALA A 98 -13.42 -20.82 -7.04
C ALA A 98 -13.32 -19.55 -6.21
N ARG A 99 -12.14 -18.97 -6.21
CA ARG A 99 -11.97 -17.57 -5.91
C ARG A 99 -12.49 -16.84 -7.13
N ALA A 100 -13.44 -15.94 -6.90
CA ALA A 100 -13.89 -15.03 -7.93
C ALA A 100 -12.68 -14.41 -8.63
N SER A 101 -12.56 -14.75 -9.90
CA SER A 101 -11.46 -14.41 -10.77
C SER A 101 -12.05 -14.00 -12.11
N ARG A 102 -11.64 -12.85 -12.62
CA ARG A 102 -12.05 -12.35 -13.92
C ARG A 102 -10.82 -12.08 -14.77
N LEU A 103 -10.76 -12.72 -15.94
CA LEU A 103 -9.71 -12.47 -16.92
C LEU A 103 -9.83 -11.03 -17.44
N LEU A 104 -8.73 -10.28 -17.38
CA LEU A 104 -8.61 -8.92 -17.89
C LEU A 104 -7.96 -8.89 -19.28
N GLY A 105 -7.13 -9.88 -19.61
CA GLY A 105 -6.44 -10.04 -20.89
C GLY A 105 -5.07 -10.67 -20.73
N GLU A 106 -4.12 -10.33 -21.61
CA GLU A 106 -2.75 -10.86 -21.61
C GLU A 106 -1.72 -9.74 -21.43
N GLU A 107 -0.61 -10.03 -20.73
CA GLU A 107 0.52 -9.11 -20.62
C GLU A 107 1.31 -9.03 -21.94
N PRO A 108 1.53 -7.81 -22.48
CA PRO A 108 2.40 -7.63 -23.64
C PRO A 108 3.84 -8.08 -23.34
N GLY A 109 4.36 -8.98 -24.17
CA GLY A 109 5.73 -9.49 -24.08
C GLY A 109 5.79 -10.93 -23.55
N THR A 110 5.29 -11.16 -22.34
CA THR A 110 5.28 -12.50 -21.72
C THR A 110 4.13 -13.38 -22.23
N LYS A 111 3.03 -12.77 -22.71
CA LYS A 111 1.79 -13.46 -23.08
C LYS A 111 1.09 -14.17 -21.92
N GLU A 112 1.47 -13.85 -20.68
CA GLU A 112 0.82 -14.39 -19.50
C GLU A 112 -0.60 -13.80 -19.34
N PRO A 113 -1.60 -14.61 -18.97
CA PRO A 113 -2.92 -14.10 -18.67
C PRO A 113 -2.89 -13.23 -17.40
N VAL A 114 -3.72 -12.19 -17.39
CA VAL A 114 -3.84 -11.26 -16.27
C VAL A 114 -5.26 -11.29 -15.74
N TYR A 115 -5.42 -11.54 -14.44
CA TYR A 115 -6.71 -11.64 -13.77
C TYR A 115 -6.86 -10.54 -12.71
N VAL A 116 -8.09 -10.15 -12.41
CA VAL A 116 -8.44 -9.59 -11.09
C VAL A 116 -9.04 -10.72 -10.25
N LYS A 117 -8.59 -10.85 -8.99
CA LYS A 117 -8.96 -11.97 -8.13
C LYS A 117 -9.13 -11.53 -6.68
N LEU A 118 -10.08 -12.15 -5.97
CA LEU A 118 -10.23 -12.00 -4.52
C LEU A 118 -9.16 -12.82 -3.78
N ALA A 119 -8.26 -12.14 -3.06
CA ALA A 119 -7.25 -12.73 -2.18
C ALA A 119 -7.58 -12.46 -0.70
N ARG A 120 -6.74 -12.96 0.23
CA ARG A 120 -6.95 -12.82 1.69
C ARG A 120 -7.12 -11.36 2.15
N TYR A 121 -6.44 -10.43 1.50
CA TYR A 121 -6.42 -9.00 1.88
C TYR A 121 -7.17 -8.09 0.91
N GLY A 122 -8.09 -8.65 0.12
CA GLY A 122 -8.85 -7.93 -0.89
C GLY A 122 -8.46 -8.29 -2.32
N PHE A 123 -8.89 -7.47 -3.28
CA PHE A 123 -8.68 -7.73 -4.70
C PHE A 123 -7.24 -7.44 -5.12
N VAL A 124 -6.69 -8.30 -5.97
CA VAL A 124 -5.34 -8.18 -6.54
C VAL A 124 -5.38 -8.49 -8.04
N PHE A 125 -4.42 -7.91 -8.77
CA PHE A 125 -4.06 -8.39 -10.09
C PHE A 125 -3.16 -9.62 -9.96
N GLN A 126 -3.46 -10.69 -10.70
CA GLN A 126 -2.63 -11.88 -10.81
C GLN A 126 -2.13 -11.98 -12.26
N PHE A 127 -0.82 -12.11 -12.45
CA PHE A 127 -0.16 -12.35 -13.73
C PHE A 127 0.29 -13.81 -13.80
N GLY A 128 -0.10 -14.50 -14.85
CA GLY A 128 0.07 -15.94 -15.03
C GLY A 128 -0.97 -16.76 -14.26
N ASP A 129 -1.23 -17.98 -14.74
CA ASP A 129 -2.14 -18.93 -14.06
C ASP A 129 -1.53 -19.46 -12.76
N GLY A 130 -0.20 -19.58 -12.75
CA GLY A 130 0.55 -20.24 -11.71
C GLY A 130 0.47 -21.76 -11.86
N ASP A 131 1.59 -22.41 -12.08
CA ASP A 131 1.72 -23.88 -12.09
C ASP A 131 2.80 -24.33 -11.07
N GLU A 132 3.12 -25.63 -11.03
CA GLU A 132 4.11 -26.17 -10.09
C GLU A 132 5.52 -25.58 -10.30
N GLU A 133 5.81 -25.03 -11.48
CA GLU A 133 7.14 -24.53 -11.86
C GLU A 133 7.23 -22.99 -11.85
N THR A 134 6.12 -22.31 -12.12
CA THR A 134 6.02 -20.85 -12.23
C THR A 134 5.05 -20.28 -11.21
N LYS A 135 5.59 -19.54 -10.23
CA LYS A 135 4.76 -18.82 -9.27
C LYS A 135 4.13 -17.59 -9.93
N PRO A 136 2.81 -17.40 -9.81
CA PRO A 136 2.15 -16.24 -10.39
C PRO A 136 2.60 -14.96 -9.68
N ARG A 137 2.69 -13.86 -10.42
CA ARG A 137 3.03 -12.55 -9.85
C ARG A 137 1.76 -11.83 -9.43
N PHE A 138 1.80 -11.14 -8.31
CA PHE A 138 0.67 -10.38 -7.81
C PHE A 138 0.99 -8.89 -7.74
N LYS A 139 0.00 -8.07 -8.05
CA LYS A 139 0.05 -6.61 -7.89
C LYS A 139 -1.23 -6.13 -7.22
N LYS A 140 -1.13 -5.20 -6.28
CA LYS A 140 -2.30 -4.62 -5.62
C LYS A 140 -3.12 -3.80 -6.62
N LEU A 141 -4.43 -3.73 -6.39
CA LEU A 141 -5.28 -2.77 -7.10
C LEU A 141 -4.99 -1.34 -6.62
N PRO A 142 -5.13 -0.33 -7.49
CA PRO A 142 -5.10 1.06 -7.07
C PRO A 142 -6.14 1.34 -5.99
N HIS A 143 -5.86 2.31 -5.11
CA HIS A 143 -6.76 2.64 -4.02
C HIS A 143 -8.17 3.00 -4.54
N GLY A 144 -9.20 2.42 -3.90
CA GLY A 144 -10.60 2.61 -4.28
C GLY A 144 -11.06 1.82 -5.51
N ILE A 145 -10.17 1.24 -6.31
CA ILE A 145 -10.59 0.41 -7.46
C ILE A 145 -11.03 -0.96 -6.96
N GLY A 146 -12.24 -1.34 -7.31
CA GLY A 146 -12.83 -2.63 -6.97
C GLY A 146 -12.70 -3.66 -8.10
N TYR A 147 -13.27 -4.85 -7.88
CA TYR A 147 -13.24 -5.99 -8.79
C TYR A 147 -13.80 -5.66 -10.16
N TYR A 148 -14.97 -5.01 -10.22
CA TYR A 148 -15.66 -4.77 -11.49
C TYR A 148 -15.01 -3.63 -12.30
N ALA A 149 -14.44 -2.63 -11.62
CA ALA A 149 -13.76 -1.49 -12.22
C ALA A 149 -12.31 -1.78 -12.66
N ALA A 150 -11.73 -2.91 -12.22
CA ALA A 150 -10.35 -3.27 -12.53
C ALA A 150 -10.16 -3.56 -14.04
N THR A 151 -9.16 -2.94 -14.66
CA THR A 151 -8.85 -3.12 -16.09
C THR A 151 -7.42 -3.62 -16.32
N LEU A 152 -7.17 -4.20 -17.50
CA LEU A 152 -5.83 -4.64 -17.90
C LEU A 152 -4.84 -3.46 -17.92
N GLU A 153 -5.26 -2.28 -18.39
CA GLU A 153 -4.41 -1.09 -18.41
C GLU A 153 -3.91 -0.71 -17.00
N MET A 154 -4.80 -0.77 -16.00
CA MET A 154 -4.42 -0.51 -14.60
C MET A 154 -3.42 -1.55 -14.09
N ALA A 155 -3.60 -2.83 -14.45
CA ALA A 155 -2.66 -3.89 -14.11
C ALA A 155 -1.26 -3.62 -14.71
N LEU A 156 -1.22 -3.25 -15.99
CA LEU A 156 0.01 -3.03 -16.75
C LEU A 156 0.73 -1.71 -16.46
N ARG A 157 0.04 -0.73 -15.85
CA ARG A 157 0.63 0.58 -15.53
C ARG A 157 1.88 0.39 -14.66
N LYS A 158 3.05 0.72 -15.19
CA LYS A 158 4.29 0.77 -14.40
C LYS A 158 4.20 1.93 -13.41
N GLU A 159 4.52 1.68 -12.15
CA GLU A 159 4.61 2.75 -11.16
C GLU A 159 5.79 3.65 -11.56
N VAL A 160 5.48 4.89 -11.94
CA VAL A 160 6.48 5.86 -12.36
C VAL A 160 7.05 6.49 -11.11
N LEU A 161 8.32 6.21 -10.82
CA LEU A 161 9.10 6.93 -9.82
C LEU A 161 9.86 8.09 -10.49
N PRO A 162 10.05 9.24 -9.82
CA PRO A 162 9.63 9.56 -8.45
C PRO A 162 8.11 9.78 -8.30
N ARG A 163 7.53 9.18 -7.26
CA ARG A 163 6.10 9.32 -6.90
C ARG A 163 5.93 10.44 -5.87
N THR A 164 5.09 11.44 -6.14
CA THR A 164 4.68 12.40 -5.11
C THR A 164 3.74 11.69 -4.13
N VAL A 165 4.14 11.61 -2.86
CA VAL A 165 3.42 10.93 -1.78
C VAL A 165 2.39 11.85 -1.13
N GLY A 166 2.69 13.16 -1.07
CA GLY A 166 1.85 14.18 -0.48
C GLY A 166 2.65 15.44 -0.15
N GLU A 167 2.15 16.23 0.80
CA GLU A 167 2.79 17.46 1.28
C GLU A 167 2.99 17.39 2.80
N PHE A 168 4.12 17.93 3.27
CA PHE A 168 4.41 18.08 4.70
C PHE A 168 5.05 19.45 4.94
N LYS A 169 4.45 20.25 5.83
CA LYS A 169 4.88 21.64 6.13
C LYS A 169 5.06 22.48 4.86
N ASP A 170 4.04 22.46 3.99
CA ASP A 170 3.99 23.19 2.71
C ASP A 170 5.08 22.82 1.69
N LEU A 171 5.72 21.65 1.86
CA LEU A 171 6.74 21.13 0.95
C LEU A 171 6.36 19.72 0.46
N GLU A 172 6.59 19.48 -0.83
CA GLU A 172 6.33 18.18 -1.45
C GLU A 172 7.19 17.07 -0.84
N VAL A 173 6.57 15.91 -0.68
CA VAL A 173 7.18 14.66 -0.25
C VAL A 173 7.20 13.70 -1.44
N LYS A 174 8.40 13.30 -1.91
CA LYS A 174 8.57 12.43 -3.10
C LYS A 174 9.28 11.14 -2.75
N ALA A 175 8.70 9.99 -3.10
CA ALA A 175 9.34 8.70 -2.92
C ALA A 175 10.05 8.25 -4.20
N ASN A 176 11.24 7.67 -4.07
CA ASN A 176 12.04 7.18 -5.19
C ASN A 176 13.05 6.11 -4.74
N VAL A 177 13.73 5.47 -5.70
CA VAL A 177 14.85 4.54 -5.47
C VAL A 177 16.16 5.20 -5.88
N GLY A 178 17.15 5.19 -4.99
CA GLY A 178 18.50 5.71 -5.25
C GLY A 178 19.58 4.65 -5.16
N ARG A 179 20.84 5.06 -5.33
CA ARG A 179 22.02 4.16 -5.23
C ARG A 179 22.18 3.46 -3.87
N TYR A 180 21.51 3.96 -2.83
CA TYR A 180 21.57 3.45 -1.45
C TYR A 180 20.26 2.80 -1.00
N GLY A 181 19.33 2.54 -1.91
CA GLY A 181 18.02 1.97 -1.61
C GLY A 181 16.87 2.98 -1.73
N PRO A 182 15.66 2.56 -1.31
CA PRO A 182 14.46 3.38 -1.36
C PRO A 182 14.51 4.54 -0.36
N TYR A 183 13.95 5.67 -0.75
CA TYR A 183 13.93 6.87 0.08
C TYR A 183 12.72 7.76 -0.21
N VAL A 184 12.43 8.63 0.76
CA VAL A 184 11.57 9.80 0.62
C VAL A 184 12.44 11.04 0.56
N MET A 185 12.13 11.96 -0.35
CA MET A 185 12.74 13.29 -0.44
C MET A 185 11.75 14.33 0.03
N TRP A 186 12.20 15.16 0.96
CA TRP A 186 11.46 16.29 1.51
C TRP A 186 12.45 17.40 1.84
N ASN A 187 12.12 18.64 1.48
CA ASN A 187 13.00 19.80 1.69
C ASN A 187 14.45 19.61 1.19
N GLN A 188 14.61 19.02 -0.01
CA GLN A 188 15.92 18.66 -0.61
C GLN A 188 16.79 17.67 0.20
N LYS A 189 16.27 17.14 1.32
CA LYS A 189 16.90 16.10 2.12
C LYS A 189 16.33 14.73 1.74
N PHE A 190 17.13 13.70 1.96
CA PHE A 190 16.81 12.32 1.61
C PHE A 190 16.69 11.47 2.89
N TYR A 191 15.58 10.76 3.01
CA TYR A 191 15.19 9.96 4.17
C TYR A 191 14.99 8.51 3.73
N SER A 192 15.85 7.60 4.19
CA SER A 192 15.81 6.20 3.78
C SER A 192 14.55 5.50 4.28
N LEU A 193 13.92 4.71 3.41
CA LEU A 193 12.82 3.81 3.76
C LEU A 193 13.37 2.42 4.10
N THR A 194 12.98 1.88 5.25
CA THR A 194 13.38 0.53 5.70
C THR A 194 12.28 -0.50 5.53
N ASP A 195 11.04 -0.11 5.84
CA ASP A 195 9.91 -1.02 5.94
C ASP A 195 8.97 -0.93 4.72
N ASP A 196 8.87 0.26 4.12
CA ASP A 196 8.01 0.53 2.97
C ASP A 196 8.81 0.62 1.66
N THR A 197 8.13 0.36 0.55
CA THR A 197 8.67 0.62 -0.79
C THR A 197 8.22 2.00 -1.29
N PRO A 198 8.95 2.64 -2.22
CA PRO A 198 8.58 3.96 -2.74
C PRO A 198 7.22 4.00 -3.44
N GLU A 199 6.77 2.85 -3.92
CA GLU A 199 5.49 2.69 -4.59
C GLU A 199 4.33 2.66 -3.59
N GLU A 200 4.54 2.10 -2.39
CA GLU A 200 3.49 1.86 -1.41
C GLU A 200 3.48 2.82 -0.22
N VAL A 201 4.58 3.54 0.04
CA VAL A 201 4.70 4.42 1.22
C VAL A 201 3.53 5.42 1.31
N SER A 202 2.92 5.50 2.49
CA SER A 202 1.86 6.46 2.81
C SER A 202 2.45 7.79 3.29
N ILE A 203 1.66 8.86 3.27
CA ILE A 203 2.12 10.17 3.76
C ILE A 203 2.40 10.13 5.27
N GLU A 204 1.62 9.38 6.04
CA GLU A 204 1.80 9.24 7.49
C GLU A 204 3.13 8.54 7.82
N ASN A 205 3.43 7.44 7.12
CA ASN A 205 4.70 6.73 7.30
C ASN A 205 5.88 7.57 6.80
N ALA A 206 5.73 8.28 5.68
CA ALA A 206 6.75 9.19 5.18
C ALA A 206 7.07 10.30 6.19
N ILE A 207 6.05 10.93 6.78
CA ILE A 207 6.20 11.96 7.83
C ILE A 207 6.93 11.37 9.04
N LYS A 208 6.54 10.19 9.50
CA LYS A 208 7.18 9.52 10.64
C LYS A 208 8.68 9.31 10.41
N VAL A 209 9.07 8.80 9.24
CA VAL A 209 10.48 8.59 8.87
C VAL A 209 11.24 9.92 8.83
N ILE A 210 10.62 10.98 8.30
CA ILE A 210 11.22 12.33 8.27
C ILE A 210 11.45 12.85 9.70
N GLU A 211 10.44 12.79 10.55
CA GLU A 211 10.49 13.32 11.92
C GLU A 211 11.48 12.54 12.80
N GLU A 212 11.49 11.21 12.75
CA GLU A 212 12.45 10.38 13.48
C GLU A 212 13.89 10.72 13.09
N LYS A 213 14.13 10.97 11.80
CA LYS A 213 15.45 11.32 11.29
C LYS A 213 15.87 12.74 11.68
N GLU A 214 14.99 13.73 11.55
CA GLU A 214 15.28 15.11 11.97
C GLU A 214 15.51 15.19 13.49
N ALA A 215 14.72 14.46 14.30
CA ALA A 215 14.91 14.40 15.74
C ALA A 215 16.24 13.73 16.12
N SER A 216 16.63 12.66 15.42
CA SER A 216 17.92 12.01 15.60
C SER A 216 19.08 12.95 15.23
N ASP A 217 18.97 13.66 14.12
CA ASP A 217 20.00 14.60 13.67
C ASP A 217 20.11 15.82 14.60
N ALA A 218 18.99 16.33 15.13
CA ALA A 218 18.97 17.38 16.15
C ALA A 218 19.66 16.91 17.46
N ASN A 219 19.34 15.70 17.94
CA ASN A 219 19.97 15.13 19.14
C ASN A 219 21.49 14.90 18.97
N ASN A 220 21.93 14.63 17.73
CA ASN A 220 23.33 14.43 17.41
C ASN A 220 24.07 15.75 17.16
N THR A 221 23.40 16.90 17.05
CA THR A 221 24.06 18.18 16.79
C THR A 221 24.35 18.91 18.10
N ILE A 222 25.61 19.30 18.31
CA ILE A 222 26.06 20.09 19.46
C ILE A 222 26.04 21.57 19.10
N ALA A 223 26.63 21.93 17.95
CA ALA A 223 26.68 23.29 17.44
C ALA A 223 26.69 23.29 15.91
N GLU A 224 26.10 24.30 15.29
CA GLU A 224 26.08 24.49 13.84
C GLU A 224 26.40 25.94 13.49
N PHE A 225 27.37 26.15 12.62
CA PHE A 225 27.81 27.45 12.13
C PHE A 225 27.51 27.55 10.64
N SER A 226 26.52 28.36 10.29
CA SER A 226 25.89 28.41 8.96
C SER A 226 26.71 29.13 7.88
N GLU A 227 27.74 29.89 8.25
CA GLU A 227 28.53 30.69 7.29
C GLU A 227 29.54 29.80 6.54
N GLU A 228 29.77 30.06 5.24
CA GLU A 228 30.67 29.23 4.43
C GLU A 228 32.14 29.33 4.87
N PRO A 229 32.85 28.18 5.02
CA PRO A 229 32.36 26.82 4.86
C PRO A 229 31.46 26.38 6.03
N LEU A 230 30.38 25.65 5.76
CA LEU A 230 29.49 25.09 6.79
C LEU A 230 30.30 24.22 7.77
N ILE A 231 30.16 24.49 9.08
CA ILE A 231 30.81 23.74 10.17
C ILE A 231 29.74 23.22 11.11
N GLN A 232 29.74 21.91 11.36
CA GLN A 232 28.84 21.26 12.31
C GLN A 232 29.65 20.48 13.35
N VAL A 233 29.34 20.66 14.63
CA VAL A 233 29.87 19.86 15.74
C VAL A 233 28.83 18.80 16.08
N LEU A 234 29.20 17.52 15.95
CA LEU A 234 28.26 16.40 16.02
C LEU A 234 28.72 15.36 17.05
N LYS A 235 27.76 14.72 17.72
CA LYS A 235 27.96 13.53 18.57
C LYS A 235 28.12 12.31 17.67
N GLY A 236 29.20 11.56 17.88
CA GLY A 236 29.48 10.32 17.15
C GLY A 236 29.74 9.14 18.08
N ARG A 237 29.68 7.92 17.54
CA ARG A 237 29.97 6.66 18.27
C ARG A 237 31.32 6.66 19.01
N TYR A 238 32.30 7.43 18.52
CA TYR A 238 33.66 7.48 19.05
C TYR A 238 33.99 8.81 19.76
N GLY A 239 32.96 9.57 20.13
CA GLY A 239 33.08 10.92 20.69
C GLY A 239 32.66 12.01 19.69
N PRO A 240 32.60 13.27 20.15
CA PRO A 240 32.22 14.41 19.33
C PRO A 240 33.26 14.69 18.23
N TYR A 241 32.79 15.19 17.10
CA TYR A 241 33.62 15.48 15.93
C TYR A 241 33.08 16.69 15.16
N ILE A 242 33.95 17.33 14.38
CA ILE A 242 33.59 18.45 13.49
C ILE A 242 33.39 17.91 12.08
N LYS A 243 32.33 18.32 11.40
CA LYS A 243 32.06 18.03 9.99
C LYS A 243 32.09 19.33 9.21
N SER A 244 32.95 19.40 8.20
CA SER A 244 33.03 20.56 7.29
C SER A 244 33.51 20.11 5.90
N GLY A 245 32.92 20.67 4.84
CA GLY A 245 33.33 20.39 3.45
C GLY A 245 33.35 18.91 3.05
N GLY A 246 32.44 18.09 3.63
CA GLY A 246 32.38 16.65 3.38
C GLY A 246 33.45 15.82 4.10
N LYS A 247 34.27 16.42 4.98
CA LYS A 247 35.28 15.75 5.80
C LYS A 247 34.92 15.83 7.29
N ASN A 248 35.38 14.83 8.04
CA ASN A 248 35.23 14.78 9.49
C ASN A 248 36.59 15.02 10.16
N TYR A 249 36.61 15.85 11.20
CA TYR A 249 37.76 16.25 11.98
C TYR A 249 37.53 15.88 13.44
N LYS A 250 38.56 15.34 14.09
CA LYS A 250 38.46 14.85 15.46
C LYS A 250 38.62 16.00 16.45
N ILE A 251 37.75 16.08 17.46
CA ILE A 251 37.96 16.97 18.59
C ILE A 251 38.91 16.28 19.60
N PRO A 252 40.01 16.94 20.02
CA PRO A 252 40.90 16.44 21.06
C PRO A 252 40.15 16.17 22.38
N LYS A 253 40.61 15.18 23.17
CA LYS A 253 39.93 14.79 24.42
C LYS A 253 40.02 15.85 25.52
N ASP A 254 40.95 16.78 25.38
CA ASP A 254 41.25 17.89 26.27
C ASP A 254 40.41 19.15 25.96
N LYS A 255 39.63 19.15 24.87
CA LYS A 255 38.71 20.24 24.52
C LYS A 255 37.27 19.78 24.70
N GLU A 256 36.47 20.59 25.39
CA GLU A 256 35.04 20.39 25.54
C GLU A 256 34.31 20.78 24.25
N ALA A 257 33.56 19.85 23.67
CA ALA A 257 32.92 20.04 22.37
C ALA A 257 31.78 21.07 22.39
N GLU A 258 31.19 21.31 23.56
CA GLU A 258 30.07 22.23 23.79
C GLU A 258 30.53 23.69 23.88
N GLU A 259 31.80 23.94 24.20
CA GLU A 259 32.38 25.28 24.32
C GLU A 259 33.15 25.71 23.06
N LEU A 260 33.18 24.88 22.02
CA LEU A 260 33.87 25.20 20.78
C LEU A 260 33.14 26.31 20.03
N ASP A 261 33.80 27.45 19.88
CA ASP A 261 33.40 28.50 18.96
C ASP A 261 33.86 28.20 17.53
N ARG A 262 33.44 29.06 16.59
CA ARG A 262 33.80 28.92 15.18
C ARG A 262 35.31 28.94 14.97
N ALA A 263 36.02 29.85 15.64
CA ALA A 263 37.47 30.01 15.49
C ALA A 263 38.23 28.76 15.93
N ALA A 264 37.87 28.17 17.08
CA ALA A 264 38.45 26.93 17.56
C ALA A 264 38.16 25.76 16.61
N CYS A 265 36.99 25.73 15.97
CA CYS A 265 36.67 24.75 14.96
C CYS A 265 37.52 24.91 13.69
N GLU A 266 37.75 26.14 13.23
CA GLU A 266 38.61 26.43 12.07
C GLU A 266 40.08 26.05 12.33
N GLU A 267 40.60 26.29 13.53
CA GLU A 267 41.94 25.83 13.94
C GLU A 267 42.08 24.29 13.84
N LEU A 268 41.06 23.57 14.32
CA LEU A 268 41.05 22.10 14.29
C LEU A 268 40.90 21.56 12.86
N ILE A 269 40.19 22.28 11.99
CA ILE A 269 40.08 21.98 10.56
C ILE A 269 41.44 22.20 9.86
N ALA A 270 42.12 23.32 10.18
CA ALA A 270 43.43 23.67 9.62
C ALA A 270 44.55 22.70 10.05
N ALA A 271 44.47 22.16 11.27
CA ALA A 271 45.37 21.09 11.73
C ALA A 271 45.25 19.79 10.92
N GLY A 272 44.20 19.66 10.10
CA GLY A 272 44.00 18.60 9.12
C GLY A 272 43.28 17.37 9.66
N PRO A 273 42.71 16.52 8.77
CA PRO A 273 42.02 15.31 9.18
C PRO A 273 43.01 14.35 9.85
N THR A 274 42.61 13.77 10.99
CA THR A 274 43.46 12.79 11.70
C THR A 274 43.85 11.65 10.76
N LYS A 275 45.15 11.44 10.58
CA LYS A 275 45.70 10.35 9.75
C LYS A 275 45.00 9.03 10.09
N LYS A 276 44.38 8.37 9.10
CA LYS A 276 43.90 6.98 9.26
C LYS A 276 45.09 6.15 9.76
N ARG A 277 44.97 5.52 10.93
CA ARG A 277 45.92 4.48 11.35
C ARG A 277 45.97 3.45 10.22
N ALA A 278 47.14 3.23 9.65
CA ALA A 278 47.33 2.23 8.61
C ALA A 278 46.79 0.89 9.13
N LYS A 279 45.95 0.22 8.33
CA LYS A 279 45.51 -1.16 8.62
C LYS A 279 46.78 -2.01 8.77
N ARG A 280 47.05 -2.50 9.98
CA ARG A 280 47.99 -3.61 10.15
C ARG A 280 47.41 -4.78 9.36
N LYS A 281 48.15 -5.23 8.35
CA LYS A 281 47.86 -6.48 7.61
C LYS A 281 47.88 -7.65 8.57
#